data_AF-A0A0C9T1F1-F1
#
_entry.id   AF-A0A0C9T1F1-F1
#
_cell.length_a   1.000
_cell.length_b   1.000
_cell.length_c   1.000
_cell.angle_alpha   90.00
_cell.angle_beta   90.00
_cell.angle_gamma   90.00
#
_symmetry.space_group_name_H-M   'P 1'
#
loop_
_entity.id
_entity.type
_entity.pdbx_description
1 polymer ?
#
loop_
_entity_poly.entity_id
_entity_poly.type
_entity_poly.pdbx_seq_one_letter_code
_entity_poly.pdbx_strand_id
1 'polypeptide(L)'
;SPPHYDIILRSSDGIYFPFLVDHLKVHSAFFELAHPSFSSPTYPPSCIDLPEKSSTLTFLLAFMSRQRPPTVQALQFDDLLALAQSVQNYRVYSAMASCKRAM
;
A
#
# COMPACT_ATOMS: atom_id res chain seq x y z
N SER A 1 -22.72 0.19 -12.31
CA SER A 1 -21.64 1.14 -11.97
C SER A 1 -20.31 0.43 -12.10
N PRO A 2 -19.25 1.07 -12.65
CA PRO A 2 -17.92 0.47 -12.63
C PRO A 2 -17.51 0.16 -11.19
N PRO A 3 -16.68 -0.87 -10.96
CA PRO A 3 -16.19 -1.18 -9.62
C PRO A 3 -15.50 0.05 -9.02
N HIS A 4 -15.67 0.27 -7.71
CA HIS A 4 -15.01 1.35 -6.96
C HIS A 4 -13.48 1.16 -6.84
N TYR A 5 -12.92 0.18 -7.54
CA TYR A 5 -11.53 -0.26 -7.54
C TYR A 5 -11.18 -0.83 -8.92
N ASP A 6 -9.92 -0.73 -9.32
CA ASP A 6 -9.40 -1.19 -10.63
C ASP A 6 -8.24 -2.19 -10.49
N ILE A 7 -7.85 -2.49 -9.24
CA ILE A 7 -6.87 -3.50 -8.88
C ILE A 7 -7.24 -4.21 -7.57
N ILE A 8 -6.77 -5.44 -7.42
CA ILE A 8 -6.83 -6.20 -6.17
C ILE A 8 -5.40 -6.50 -5.76
N LEU A 9 -5.02 -6.12 -4.54
CA LEU A 9 -3.74 -6.50 -3.94
C LEU A 9 -3.99 -7.66 -2.97
N ARG A 10 -3.19 -8.72 -3.06
CA ARG A 10 -3.28 -9.87 -2.15
C ARG A 10 -2.04 -9.91 -1.27
N SER A 11 -2.24 -9.93 0.05
CA SER A 11 -1.16 -10.08 1.02
C SER A 11 -0.62 -11.52 1.06
N SER A 12 0.55 -11.72 1.65
CA SER A 12 1.17 -13.05 1.81
C SER A 12 0.40 -13.98 2.75
N ASP A 13 -0.44 -13.44 3.62
CA ASP A 13 -1.40 -14.18 4.46
C ASP A 13 -2.80 -14.32 3.81
N GLY A 14 -2.93 -13.99 2.52
CA GLY A 14 -4.09 -14.34 1.69
C GLY A 14 -5.27 -13.36 1.76
N ILE A 15 -5.10 -12.18 2.35
CA ILE A 15 -6.15 -11.15 2.44
C ILE A 15 -6.15 -10.29 1.18
N TYR A 16 -7.35 -9.98 0.68
CA TYR A 16 -7.55 -9.20 -0.52
C TYR A 16 -7.89 -7.74 -0.19
N PHE A 17 -7.23 -6.82 -0.88
CA PHE A 17 -7.42 -5.38 -0.77
C PHE A 17 -7.82 -4.80 -2.14
N PRO A 18 -9.13 -4.61 -2.39
CA PRO A 18 -9.59 -3.85 -3.55
C PRO A 18 -9.12 -2.40 -3.43
N PHE A 19 -8.46 -1.87 -4.47
CA PHE A 19 -7.86 -0.53 -4.41
C PHE A 19 -7.92 0.23 -5.73
N LEU A 20 -7.61 1.52 -5.68
CA LEU A 20 -7.49 2.37 -6.87
C LEU A 20 -6.02 2.59 -7.22
N VAL A 21 -5.63 2.25 -8.43
CA VAL A 21 -4.28 2.44 -8.95
C VAL A 21 -3.84 3.91 -8.84
N ASP A 22 -4.73 4.85 -9.11
CA ASP A 22 -4.45 6.29 -9.01
C ASP A 22 -4.01 6.71 -7.59
N HIS A 23 -4.62 6.11 -6.55
CA HIS A 23 -4.22 6.36 -5.17
C HIS A 23 -2.78 5.88 -4.91
N LEU A 24 -2.38 4.74 -5.47
CA LEU A 24 -1.00 4.24 -5.34
C LEU A 24 0.00 5.19 -6.00
N LYS A 25 -0.28 5.62 -7.23
CA LYS A 25 0.62 6.50 -8.02
C LYS A 25 0.90 7.83 -7.36
N VAL A 26 -0.11 8.47 -6.78
CA VAL A 26 0.05 9.77 -6.10
C VAL A 26 1.06 9.68 -4.95
N HIS A 27 1.14 8.54 -4.28
CA HIS A 27 1.91 8.38 -3.05
C HIS A 27 3.19 7.56 -3.22
N SER A 28 3.40 6.96 -4.39
CA SER A 28 4.52 6.05 -4.65
C SER A 28 4.95 6.07 -6.12
N ALA A 29 6.19 6.50 -6.34
CA ALA A 29 6.86 6.40 -7.64
C ALA A 29 7.17 4.95 -8.05
N PHE A 30 7.11 3.99 -7.12
CA PHE A 30 7.31 2.58 -7.43
C PHE A 30 6.15 2.05 -8.28
N PHE A 31 4.91 2.29 -7.85
CA PHE A 31 3.73 1.77 -8.56
C PHE A 31 3.50 2.43 -9.93
N GLU A 32 4.00 3.64 -10.14
CA GLU A 32 4.01 4.27 -11.47
C GLU A 32 4.90 3.50 -12.47
N LEU A 33 6.00 2.90 -12.00
CA LEU A 33 7.03 2.29 -12.85
C LEU A 33 7.03 0.74 -12.83
N ALA A 34 6.44 0.12 -11.81
CA ALA A 34 6.70 -1.29 -11.48
C ALA A 34 5.86 -2.33 -12.24
N HIS A 35 4.70 -1.98 -12.83
CA HIS A 35 3.89 -2.98 -13.53
C HIS A 35 2.93 -2.38 -14.58
N PRO A 36 2.72 -3.04 -15.75
CA PRO A 36 1.72 -2.64 -16.73
C PRO A 36 0.29 -2.56 -16.16
N SER A 37 -0.02 -3.43 -15.19
CA SER A 37 -1.32 -3.42 -14.48
C SER A 37 -1.54 -2.19 -13.61
N PHE A 38 -0.49 -1.45 -13.27
CA PHE A 38 -0.61 -0.14 -12.64
C PHE A 38 -0.62 0.99 -13.68
N SER A 39 -0.33 0.74 -14.96
CA SER A 39 -0.31 1.81 -15.97
C SER A 39 -1.71 2.19 -16.45
N SER A 40 -2.63 1.23 -16.52
CA SER A 40 -4.02 1.44 -16.97
C SER A 40 -4.98 0.59 -16.13
N PRO A 41 -6.22 1.06 -15.88
CA PRO A 41 -7.28 0.21 -15.35
C PRO A 41 -7.42 -1.04 -16.23
N THR A 42 -7.50 -2.21 -15.59
CA THR A 42 -7.71 -3.49 -16.27
C THR A 42 -9.10 -4.02 -15.96
N TYR A 43 -9.76 -4.63 -16.95
CA TYR A 43 -11.05 -5.29 -16.74
C TYR A 43 -11.01 -6.72 -17.32
N PRO A 44 -11.16 -7.78 -16.50
CA PRO A 44 -11.37 -7.72 -15.04
C PRO A 44 -10.15 -7.15 -14.28
N PRO A 45 -10.33 -6.61 -13.06
CA PRO A 45 -9.25 -6.08 -12.25
C PRO A 45 -8.14 -7.11 -12.05
N SER A 46 -6.89 -6.70 -12.28
CA SER A 46 -5.72 -7.54 -12.02
C SER A 46 -5.61 -7.84 -10.52
N CYS A 47 -5.26 -9.07 -10.15
CA CYS A 47 -4.85 -9.44 -8.80
C CYS A 47 -3.32 -9.49 -8.73
N ILE A 48 -2.71 -8.73 -7.83
CA ILE A 48 -1.26 -8.68 -7.64
C ILE A 48 -0.90 -9.16 -6.25
N ASP A 49 0.02 -10.12 -6.19
CA ASP A 49 0.54 -10.66 -4.94
C ASP A 49 1.65 -9.78 -4.38
N LEU A 50 1.50 -9.39 -3.12
CA LEU A 50 2.50 -8.63 -2.37
C LEU A 50 3.07 -9.51 -1.25
N PRO A 51 4.39 -9.45 -1.00
CA PRO A 51 5.03 -10.27 0.04
C PRO A 51 4.64 -9.85 1.46
N GLU A 52 4.10 -8.65 1.64
CA GLU A 52 3.66 -8.13 2.93
C GLU A 52 2.44 -8.87 3.49
N LYS A 53 2.41 -8.99 4.83
CA LYS A 53 1.21 -9.41 5.55
C LYS A 53 0.11 -8.35 5.47
N SER A 54 -1.12 -8.80 5.71
CA SER A 54 -2.30 -7.93 5.76
C SER A 54 -2.18 -6.79 6.78
N SER A 55 -1.53 -7.04 7.92
CA SER A 55 -1.27 -6.02 8.95
C SER A 55 -0.45 -4.85 8.38
N THR A 56 0.64 -5.14 7.69
CA THR A 56 1.50 -4.12 7.04
C THR A 56 0.76 -3.41 5.91
N LEU A 57 0.10 -4.15 5.01
CA LEU A 57 -0.62 -3.56 3.88
C LEU A 57 -1.74 -2.64 4.32
N THR A 58 -2.42 -2.94 5.42
CA THR A 58 -3.47 -2.08 5.97
C THR A 58 -2.97 -0.67 6.25
N PHE A 59 -1.82 -0.54 6.92
CA PHE A 59 -1.22 0.77 7.20
C PHE A 59 -0.66 1.42 5.94
N LEU A 60 0.07 0.64 5.12
CA LEU A 60 0.68 1.13 3.90
C LEU A 60 -0.38 1.73 2.95
N LEU A 61 -1.46 0.99 2.68
CA LEU A 61 -2.57 1.44 1.83
C LEU A 61 -3.34 2.59 2.47
N ALA A 62 -3.44 2.63 3.80
CA ALA A 62 -4.05 3.76 4.49
C ALA A 62 -3.27 5.07 4.30
N PHE A 63 -1.93 5.02 4.25
CA PHE A 63 -1.09 6.18 3.91
C PHE A 63 -1.19 6.62 2.45
N MET A 64 -1.61 5.71 1.56
CA MET A 64 -1.78 5.96 0.12
C MET A 64 -3.23 6.21 -0.27
N SER A 65 -4.15 6.25 0.68
CA SER A 65 -5.56 6.55 0.44
C SER A 65 -5.84 8.04 0.63
N ARG A 66 -6.92 8.54 0.03
CA ARG A 66 -7.42 9.91 0.24
C ARG A 66 -8.09 10.09 1.62
N GLN A 67 -7.38 9.77 2.67
CA GLN A 67 -7.82 9.90 4.06
C GLN A 67 -6.70 10.47 4.92
N ARG A 68 -7.02 10.80 6.17
CA ARG A 68 -6.01 11.24 7.13
C ARG A 68 -4.98 10.11 7.32
N PRO A 69 -3.66 10.39 7.25
CA PRO A 69 -2.63 9.39 7.50
C PRO A 69 -2.84 8.69 8.84
N PRO A 70 -2.70 7.35 8.90
CA PRO A 70 -2.89 6.61 10.13
C PRO A 70 -1.77 6.93 11.13
N THR A 71 -2.09 6.76 12.41
CA THR A 71 -1.11 6.83 13.49
C THR A 71 -0.37 5.50 13.62
N VAL A 72 0.96 5.54 13.74
CA VAL A 72 1.81 4.35 13.88
C VAL A 72 2.45 4.19 15.27
N GLN A 73 2.22 5.13 16.20
CA GLN A 73 2.87 5.12 17.52
C GLN A 73 2.45 3.95 18.43
N ALA A 74 1.32 3.32 18.16
CA ALA A 74 0.82 2.19 18.95
C ALA A 74 1.24 0.82 18.38
N LEU A 75 1.99 0.81 17.26
CA LEU A 75 2.48 -0.43 16.67
C LEU A 75 3.58 -1.04 17.55
N GLN A 76 3.57 -2.37 17.64
CA GLN A 76 4.70 -3.10 18.22
C GLN A 76 5.91 -2.96 17.31
N PHE A 77 7.11 -3.10 17.87
CA PHE A 77 8.37 -2.88 17.15
C PHE A 77 8.45 -3.68 15.84
N ASP A 78 8.07 -4.96 15.86
CA ASP A 78 8.13 -5.82 14.67
C ASP A 78 7.18 -5.36 13.56
N ASP A 79 5.97 -4.94 13.90
CA ASP A 79 4.99 -4.41 12.94
C ASP A 79 5.44 -3.05 12.39
N LEU A 80 6.02 -2.20 13.24
CA LEU A 80 6.55 -0.91 12.84
C LEU A 80 7.78 -1.08 11.92
N LEU A 81 8.66 -2.03 12.22
CA LEU A 81 9.81 -2.36 11.40
C LEU A 81 9.39 -2.90 10.03
N ALA A 82 8.43 -3.84 10.00
CA ALA A 82 7.88 -4.36 8.76
C ALA A 82 7.24 -3.25 7.92
N LEU A 83 6.46 -2.35 8.54
CA LEU A 83 5.89 -1.18 7.86
C LEU A 83 6.97 -0.26 7.32
N ALA A 84 8.00 0.05 8.12
CA ALA A 84 9.09 0.93 7.70
C ALA A 84 9.87 0.37 6.51
N GLN A 85 10.08 -0.95 6.47
CA GLN A 85 10.72 -1.64 5.34
C GLN A 85 9.87 -1.53 4.06
N SER A 86 8.58 -1.86 4.12
CA SER A 86 7.68 -1.76 2.96
C SER A 86 7.50 -0.32 2.48
N VAL A 87 7.41 0.64 3.40
CA VAL A 87 7.36 2.07 3.09
C VAL A 87 8.61 2.52 2.31
N GLN A 88 9.79 1.99 2.64
CA GLN A 88 11.01 2.26 1.87
C GLN A 88 11.01 1.58 0.51
N ASN A 89 10.67 0.29 0.46
CA ASN A 89 10.64 -0.51 -0.77
C ASN A 89 9.70 0.11 -1.82
N TYR A 90 8.50 0.50 -1.38
CA TYR A 90 7.50 1.13 -2.22
C TYR A 90 7.64 2.66 -2.30
N ARG A 91 8.66 3.25 -1.67
CA ARG A 91 8.94 4.70 -1.71
C ARG A 91 7.72 5.56 -1.31
N VAL A 92 7.01 5.18 -0.26
CA VAL A 92 5.85 5.91 0.27
C VAL A 92 6.32 7.06 1.17
N TYR A 93 6.72 8.17 0.55
CA TYR A 93 7.39 9.27 1.27
C TYR A 93 6.60 9.86 2.44
N SER A 94 5.26 9.89 2.33
CA SER A 94 4.36 10.38 3.40
C SER A 94 4.45 9.55 4.70
N ALA A 95 4.81 8.27 4.59
CA ALA A 95 4.89 7.35 5.72
C ALA A 95 6.29 7.24 6.32
N MET A 96 7.35 7.55 5.55
CA MET A 96 8.75 7.40 5.98
C MET A 96 9.05 8.20 7.26
N ALA A 97 8.66 9.47 7.28
CA ALA A 97 8.90 10.34 8.44
C ALA A 97 8.09 9.89 9.68
N SER A 98 6.90 9.33 9.47
CA SER A 98 6.06 8.82 10.55
C SER A 98 6.64 7.55 11.18
N CYS A 99 7.15 6.62 10.36
CA CYS A 99 7.81 5.41 10.86
C CYS A 99 9.10 5.76 11.61
N LYS A 100 9.94 6.65 11.06
CA LYS A 100 11.20 7.07 11.69
C LYS A 100 11.01 7.72 13.06
N ARG A 101 9.91 8.43 13.29
CA ARG A 101 9.60 9.05 14.59
C ARG A 101 9.04 8.10 15.63
N ALA A 102 8.50 6.96 15.21
CA ALA A 102 7.88 5.97 16.09
C ALA A 102 8.83 4.83 16.47
N MET A 103 9.95 4.68 15.74
CA MET A 103 11.07 3.82 16.08
C MET A 103 11.89 4.42 17.21
#